data_AF-A0A357G9P7-F1
#
_entry.id   AF-A0A357G9P7-F1
#
_cell.length_a   1.000
_cell.length_b   1.000
_cell.length_c   1.000
_cell.angle_alpha   90.00
_cell.angle_beta   90.00
_cell.angle_gamma   90.00
#
_symmetry.space_group_name_H-M   'P 1'
#
loop_
_entity.id
_entity.type
_entity.pdbx_description
1 polymer ?
#
loop_
_entity_poly.entity_id
_entity_poly.type
_entity_poly.pdbx_seq_one_letter_code
_entity_poly.pdbx_strand_id
1 'polypeptide(L)' 'MKKTEKNTKIAFFEGRKVRKVLHNDEWWFVIIDIVAILTDSVSPAGYIKDMKRRDAELSKGWGQIAT' A
#
# COMPACT_ATOMS: atom_id res chain seq x y z
N MET A 1 -3.50 21.63 -25.57
CA MET A 1 -3.51 21.36 -24.12
C MET A 1 -4.33 20.09 -23.87
N LYS A 2 -3.71 18.95 -23.50
CA LYS A 2 -4.46 17.71 -23.18
C LYS A 2 -4.52 17.56 -21.66
N LYS A 3 -5.74 17.56 -21.12
CA LYS A 3 -6.06 17.31 -19.72
C LYS A 3 -6.04 15.79 -19.52
N THR A 4 -5.05 15.27 -18.80
CA THR A 4 -4.99 13.84 -18.46
C THR A 4 -5.95 13.58 -17.31
N GLU A 5 -7.18 13.17 -17.64
CA GLU A 5 -8.12 12.70 -16.62
C GLU A 5 -7.60 11.37 -16.06
N LYS A 6 -6.91 11.44 -14.92
CA LYS A 6 -6.60 10.27 -14.11
C LYS A 6 -7.92 9.78 -13.52
N ASN A 7 -8.60 8.93 -14.27
CA ASN A 7 -9.74 8.16 -13.80
C ASN A 7 -9.21 7.19 -12.74
N THR A 8 -9.07 7.65 -11.49
CA THR A 8 -8.69 6.84 -10.34
C THR A 8 -9.86 5.90 -10.06
N LYS A 9 -9.98 4.84 -10.87
CA LYS A 9 -10.95 3.77 -10.65
C LYS A 9 -10.67 3.20 -9.26
N ILE A 10 -11.66 3.34 -8.39
CA ILE A 10 -11.62 2.78 -7.03
C ILE A 10 -11.37 1.28 -7.18
N ALA A 11 -10.25 0.81 -6.64
CA ALA A 11 -9.87 -0.60 -6.72
C ALA A 11 -10.87 -1.41 -5.88
N PHE A 12 -11.67 -2.24 -6.55
CA PHE A 12 -12.44 -3.28 -5.90
C PHE A 12 -11.45 -4.40 -5.55
N PHE A 13 -11.13 -4.54 -4.26
CA PHE A 13 -10.36 -5.68 -3.76
C PHE A 13 -11.21 -6.94 -3.95
N GLU A 14 -10.98 -7.69 -5.02
CA GLU A 14 -11.74 -8.84 -5.57
C GLU A 14 -12.23 -9.88 -4.53
N GLY A 15 -13.17 -9.52 -3.65
CA GLY A 15 -13.56 -10.34 -2.50
C GLY A 15 -12.45 -10.59 -1.47
N ARG A 16 -11.26 -9.99 -1.65
CA ARG A 16 -10.10 -10.18 -0.78
C ARG A 16 -10.18 -9.24 0.43
N LYS A 17 -10.06 -9.81 1.63
CA LYS A 17 -10.13 -9.06 2.89
C LYS A 17 -8.84 -8.25 3.08
N VAL A 18 -8.97 -6.93 3.12
CA VAL A 18 -7.89 -6.00 3.49
C VAL A 18 -8.09 -5.56 4.93
N ARG A 19 -7.03 -5.64 5.74
CA ARG A 19 -7.06 -5.07 7.09
C ARG A 19 -7.12 -3.55 7.02
N LYS A 20 -8.10 -2.98 7.71
CA LYS A 20 -8.31 -1.53 7.78
C LYS A 20 -8.68 -1.07 9.18
N VAL A 21 -8.32 0.17 9.50
CA VAL A 21 -8.72 0.86 10.74
C VAL A 21 -9.21 2.27 10.39
N LEU A 22 -10.22 2.75 11.10
CA LEU A 22 -10.63 4.15 11.02
C LEU A 22 -9.80 4.94 12.03
N HIS A 23 -9.03 5.92 11.57
CA HIS A 23 -8.18 6.76 12.40
C HIS A 23 -8.32 8.22 11.94
N ASN A 24 -8.68 9.12 12.86
CA ASN A 24 -8.94 10.54 12.58
C ASN A 24 -9.91 10.75 11.39
N ASP A 25 -11.01 10.00 11.37
CA ASP A 25 -12.00 10.00 10.28
C ASP A 25 -11.44 9.58 8.90
N GLU A 26 -10.23 9.02 8.86
CA GLU A 26 -9.60 8.48 7.65
C GLU A 26 -9.47 6.97 7.71
N TRP A 27 -9.60 6.32 6.55
CA TRP A 27 -9.37 4.89 6.43
C TRP A 27 -7.88 4.60 6.22
N TRP A 28 -7.31 3.89 7.18
CA TRP A 28 -5.95 3.39 7.11
C TRP A 28 -5.99 1.92 6.72
N PHE A 29 -5.14 1.55 5.77
CA PHE A 29 -5.07 0.20 5.23
C PHE A 29 -3.69 -0.39 5.45
N VAL A 30 -3.65 -1.71 5.62
CA VAL A 30 -2.38 -2.42 5.71
C VAL A 30 -1.77 -2.54 4.32
N ILE A 31 -0.66 -1.82 4.10
CA ILE A 31 0.01 -1.73 2.80
C ILE A 31 0.42 -3.09 2.22
N ILE A 32 0.80 -4.07 3.06
CA ILE A 32 1.21 -5.40 2.57
C ILE A 32 0.03 -6.18 1.97
N ASP A 33 -1.19 -6.00 2.52
CA ASP A 33 -2.39 -6.65 1.99
C ASP A 33 -2.74 -6.04 0.62
N ILE A 34 -2.61 -4.71 0.48
CA ILE A 34 -2.81 -4.00 -0.79
C ILE A 34 -1.83 -4.52 -1.85
N VAL A 35 -0.54 -4.58 -1.52
CA VAL A 35 0.49 -5.08 -2.45
C VAL A 35 0.21 -6.53 -2.82
N ALA A 36 -0.14 -7.40 -1.87
CA ALA A 36 -0.44 -8.79 -2.14
C ALA A 36 -1.61 -8.95 -3.13
N ILE A 37 -2.67 -8.16 -2.97
CA ILE A 37 -3.85 -8.21 -3.84
C ILE A 37 -3.54 -7.65 -5.23
N LEU A 38 -2.79 -6.56 -5.32
CA LEU A 38 -2.50 -5.90 -6.59
C LEU A 38 -1.44 -6.63 -7.43
N THR A 39 -0.54 -7.37 -6.79
CA THR A 39 0.59 -8.02 -7.47
C THR A 39 0.43 -9.52 -7.59
N ASP A 40 -0.56 -10.12 -6.92
CA ASP A 40 -0.67 -11.58 -6.72
C ASP A 40 0.64 -12.23 -6.27
N SER A 41 1.50 -11.47 -5.60
CA SER A 41 2.85 -11.90 -5.27
C SER A 41 2.83 -12.92 -4.15
N VAL A 42 3.63 -13.98 -4.33
CA VAL A 42 3.91 -14.99 -3.30
C VAL A 42 4.73 -14.38 -2.15
N SER A 43 5.48 -13.30 -2.39
CA SER A 43 6.27 -12.60 -1.36
C SER A 43 6.08 -11.08 -1.40
N PRO A 44 4.92 -10.58 -0.94
CA PRO A 44 4.63 -9.13 -0.87
C PRO A 44 5.60 -8.36 0.05
N ALA A 45 6.16 -9.04 1.06
CA ALA A 45 7.14 -8.45 1.98
C ALA A 45 8.44 -8.05 1.27
N GLY A 46 8.89 -8.84 0.28
CA GLY A 46 10.05 -8.50 -0.55
C GLY A 46 9.80 -7.24 -1.36
N TYR A 47 8.61 -7.12 -1.95
CA TYR A 47 8.22 -5.94 -2.71
C TYR A 47 8.22 -4.67 -1.85
N ILE A 48 7.70 -4.72 -0.61
CA ILE A 48 7.75 -3.51 0.24
C ILE A 48 9.18 -3.18 0.67
N LYS A 49 10.06 -4.18 0.82
CA LYS A 49 11.49 -3.94 1.10
C LYS A 49 12.14 -3.14 -0.04
N ASP A 50 11.76 -3.43 -1.28
CA ASP A 50 12.23 -2.67 -2.44
C ASP A 50 11.58 -1.28 -2.54
N MET A 51 10.27 -1.16 -2.27
CA MET A 51 9.60 0.15 -2.20
C MET A 51 10.24 1.05 -1.15
N LYS A 52 10.56 0.52 0.04
CA LYS A 52 11.23 1.25 1.13
C LYS A 52 12.59 1.81 0.73
N ARG A 53 13.32 1.13 -0.17
CA ARG A 53 14.60 1.62 -0.69
C ARG A 53 14.43 2.78 -1.68
N ARG A 54 13.24 2.92 -2.27
CA ARG A 54 12.94 3.88 -3.34
C ARG A 54 12.09 5.05 -2.86
N ASP A 55 11.39 4.88 -1.75
CA ASP A 55 10.45 5.86 -1.20
C ASP A 55 10.90 6.36 0.18
N ALA A 56 11.18 7.66 0.25
CA ALA A 56 11.71 8.30 1.45
C ALA A 56 10.72 8.26 2.63
N GLU A 57 9.42 8.38 2.39
CA GLU A 57 8.42 8.35 3.46
C GLU A 57 8.28 6.94 4.03
N LEU A 58 8.23 5.90 3.19
CA LEU A 58 8.18 4.51 3.63
C LEU A 58 9.46 4.06 4.35
N SER A 59 10.59 4.74 4.10
CA SER A 59 11.84 4.50 4.82
C SER A 59 11.85 5.06 6.25
N LYS A 60 11.03 6.08 6.55
CA LYS A 60 11.01 6.73 7.86
C LYS A 60 10.48 5.78 8.94
N GLY A 61 11.18 5.71 10.08
CA GLY A 61 10.78 4.90 11.23
C GLY A 61 11.07 3.40 11.14
N TRP A 62 11.61 2.92 10.01
CA TRP A 62 12.02 1.52 9.85
C TRP A 62 13.36 1.26 10.56
N GLY A 63 13.41 0.23 11.43
CA GLY A 63 14.52 -0.04 12.35
C GLY A 63 14.29 0.49 13.78
N GLN A 64 13.36 1.44 13.96
CA GLN A 64 12.95 1.94 15.28
C GLN A 64 11.63 1.32 15.76
N ILE A 65 10.70 1.03 14.84
CA ILE A 65 9.36 0.47 15.15
C ILE A 65 9.31 -1.06 14.99
N ALA A 66 10.18 -1.62 14.15
CA ALA A 66 10.31 -3.07 13.97
C ALA A 66 11.74 -3.48 14.35
N THR A 67 11.91 -3.96 15.58
CA THR A 67 12.96 -4.91 15.95
C THR A 67 12.42 -6.32 15.71
#